data_AF-A0A2N3WQI3-F1
#
_entry.id   AF-A0A2N3WQI3-F1
#
_cell.length_a   1.000
_cell.length_b   1.000
_cell.length_c   1.000
_cell.angle_alpha   90.00
_cell.angle_beta   90.00
_cell.angle_gamma   90.00
#
_symmetry.space_group_name_H-M   'P 1'
#
loop_
_entity.id
_entity.type
_entity.pdbx_description
1 polymer ?
#
loop_
_entity_poly.entity_id
_entity_poly.type
_entity_poly.pdbx_seq_one_letter_code
_entity_poly.pdbx_strand_id
1 'polypeptide(L)'
;MALRDHEQHQLDEIERYLAQENPRLARRFEKFRPMPVLSFAAAALGVLSVFLTGLVTLVVGFGMGSAAPIAVGAVLTTAIPLAIVWFYRCRWR
;
A
#
# COMPACT_ATOMS: atom_id res chain seq x y z
N MET A 1 14.91 -11.02 -22.74
CA MET A 1 15.55 -11.02 -21.40
C MET A 1 16.82 -10.17 -21.37
N ALA A 2 17.69 -10.22 -22.39
CA ALA A 2 18.91 -9.38 -22.47
C ALA A 2 18.70 -7.84 -22.47
N LEU A 3 17.51 -7.33 -22.85
CA LEU A 3 17.23 -5.89 -22.85
C LEU A 3 17.17 -5.30 -21.43
N ARG A 4 16.60 -6.06 -20.47
CA ARG A 4 16.41 -5.59 -19.09
C ARG A 4 17.73 -5.53 -18.31
N ASP A 5 18.66 -6.42 -18.65
CA ASP A 5 19.97 -6.49 -18.00
C ASP A 5 20.86 -5.31 -18.44
N HIS A 6 20.74 -4.86 -19.69
CA HIS A 6 21.46 -3.70 -20.20
C HIS A 6 20.92 -2.38 -19.64
N GLU A 7 19.59 -2.27 -19.47
CA GLU A 7 18.96 -1.12 -18.81
C GLU A 7 19.33 -1.04 -17.32
N GLN A 8 19.35 -2.18 -16.62
CA GLN A 8 19.78 -2.21 -15.23
C GLN A 8 21.26 -1.80 -15.06
N HIS A 9 22.12 -2.20 -16.00
CA HIS A 9 23.53 -1.85 -15.91
C HIS A 9 23.78 -0.34 -16.09
N GLN A 10 23.06 0.30 -17.03
CA GLN A 10 23.15 1.75 -17.22
C GLN A 10 22.58 2.53 -16.02
N LEU A 11 21.53 2.02 -15.38
CA LEU A 11 20.99 2.62 -14.16
C LEU A 11 22.00 2.55 -13.01
N ASP A 12 22.72 1.44 -12.86
CA ASP A 12 23.74 1.25 -11.82
C ASP A 12 24.93 2.23 -12.00
N GLU A 13 25.33 2.51 -13.24
CA GLU A 13 26.37 3.50 -13.54
C GLU A 13 25.93 4.93 -13.24
N ILE A 14 24.69 5.27 -13.62
CA ILE A 14 24.08 6.57 -13.31
C ILE A 14 23.98 6.76 -11.79
N GLU A 15 23.58 5.72 -11.05
CA GLU A 15 23.48 5.76 -9.60
C GLU A 15 24.85 5.94 -8.93
N ARG A 16 25.90 5.28 -9.42
CA ARG A 16 27.28 5.51 -8.94
C ARG A 16 27.74 6.93 -9.18
N TYR A 17 27.50 7.48 -10.37
CA TYR A 17 27.92 8.83 -10.72
C TYR A 17 27.19 9.89 -9.85
N LEU A 18 25.88 9.73 -9.70
CA LEU A 18 25.05 10.62 -8.87
C LEU A 18 25.38 10.51 -7.37
N ALA A 19 25.71 9.31 -6.86
CA ALA A 19 26.12 9.12 -5.48
C ALA A 19 27.47 9.79 -5.17
N GLN A 20 28.38 9.81 -6.16
CA GLN A 20 29.68 10.45 -6.05
C GLN A 20 29.58 11.98 -6.14
N GLU A 21 28.68 12.50 -6.97
CA GLU A 21 28.50 13.94 -7.18
C GLU A 21 27.68 14.60 -6.05
N ASN A 22 26.69 13.90 -5.50
CA ASN A 22 25.82 14.45 -4.45
C ASN A 22 25.41 13.41 -3.38
N PRO A 23 26.22 13.22 -2.32
CA PRO A 23 25.90 12.25 -1.25
C PRO A 23 24.61 12.58 -0.48
N ARG A 24 24.12 13.83 -0.56
CA ARG A 24 22.82 14.24 -0.01
C ARG A 24 21.63 13.73 -0.85
N LEU A 25 21.81 13.56 -2.16
CA LEU A 25 20.79 13.00 -3.05
C LEU A 25 20.64 11.50 -2.80
N ALA A 26 21.73 10.75 -2.67
CA ALA A 26 21.70 9.33 -2.32
C ALA A 26 20.89 9.06 -1.03
N ARG A 27 21.10 9.86 0.02
CA ARG A 27 20.30 9.76 1.27
C ARG A 27 18.81 10.13 1.08
N ARG A 28 18.49 11.04 0.17
CA ARG A 28 17.08 11.32 -0.18
C ARG A 28 16.47 10.15 -0.93
N PHE A 29 17.19 9.55 -1.87
CA PHE A 29 16.71 8.35 -2.58
C PHE A 29 16.53 7.16 -1.65
N GLU A 30 17.41 6.95 -0.66
CA GLU A 30 17.18 5.96 0.41
C GLU A 30 15.92 6.28 1.24
N LYS A 31 15.61 7.56 1.47
CA LYS A 31 14.38 7.99 2.15
C LYS A 31 13.13 7.82 1.28
N PHE A 32 13.29 7.91 -0.03
CA PHE A 32 12.28 7.62 -1.05
C PHE A 32 12.39 6.19 -1.59
N ARG A 33 13.04 5.28 -0.84
CA ARG A 33 13.17 3.90 -1.26
C ARG A 33 11.78 3.38 -1.57
N PRO A 34 11.47 3.05 -2.84
CA PRO A 34 10.13 2.70 -3.25
C PRO A 34 9.73 1.51 -2.40
N MET A 35 8.60 1.62 -1.69
CA MET A 35 7.99 0.46 -1.07
C MET A 35 7.94 -0.63 -2.14
N PRO A 36 8.44 -1.85 -1.86
CA PRO A 36 8.52 -2.88 -2.87
C PRO A 36 7.14 -3.00 -3.50
N VAL A 37 7.07 -2.92 -4.83
CA VAL A 37 5.80 -2.86 -5.59
C VAL A 37 4.86 -4.00 -5.17
N LEU A 38 5.45 -5.13 -4.76
CA LEU A 38 4.77 -6.26 -4.14
C LEU A 38 4.03 -5.92 -2.84
N SER A 39 4.61 -5.14 -1.93
CA SER A 39 3.94 -4.65 -0.72
C SER A 39 2.83 -3.66 -1.02
N PHE A 40 2.98 -2.83 -2.06
CA PHE A 40 1.90 -1.93 -2.48
C PHE A 40 0.71 -2.72 -3.08
N ALA A 41 1.00 -3.68 -3.96
CA ALA A 41 -0.02 -4.56 -4.52
C ALA A 41 -0.72 -5.39 -3.44
N ALA A 42 0.03 -5.94 -2.48
CA ALA A 42 -0.52 -6.68 -1.35
C ALA A 42 -1.39 -5.78 -0.45
N ALA A 43 -0.97 -4.54 -0.19
CA ALA A 43 -1.77 -3.58 0.57
C ALA A 43 -3.06 -3.21 -0.17
N ALA A 44 -2.98 -2.95 -1.48
CA ALA A 44 -4.14 -2.66 -2.31
C ALA A 44 -5.14 -3.82 -2.32
N LEU A 45 -4.66 -5.06 -2.47
CA LEU A 45 -5.48 -6.26 -2.40
C LEU A 45 -6.11 -6.45 -1.02
N GLY A 46 -5.38 -6.17 0.06
CA GLY A 46 -5.91 -6.21 1.42
C GLY A 46 -7.01 -5.18 1.67
N VAL A 47 -6.86 -3.96 1.15
CA VAL A 47 -7.91 -2.93 1.23
C VAL A 47 -9.13 -3.36 0.42
N LEU A 48 -8.91 -3.86 -0.80
CA LEU A 48 -9.99 -4.30 -1.68
C LEU A 48 -10.79 -5.46 -1.04
N SER A 49 -10.12 -6.44 -0.44
CA SER A 49 -10.79 -7.57 0.21
C SER A 49 -11.68 -7.11 1.37
N VAL A 50 -11.20 -6.18 2.20
CA VAL A 50 -11.98 -5.60 3.31
C VAL A 50 -13.22 -4.89 2.80
N PHE A 51 -13.11 -4.11 1.72
CA PHE A 51 -14.26 -3.47 1.09
C PHE A 51 -15.27 -4.48 0.57
N LEU A 52 -14.83 -5.53 -0.11
CA LEU A 52 -15.73 -6.59 -0.59
C LEU A 52 -16.42 -7.30 0.58
N THR A 53 -15.68 -7.67 1.62
CA THR A 53 -16.26 -8.35 2.80
C THR A 53 -17.29 -7.47 3.49
N GLY A 54 -17.01 -6.18 3.67
CA GLY A 54 -17.95 -5.24 4.28
C GLY A 54 -19.21 -5.02 3.43
N LEU A 55 -19.05 -4.94 2.11
CA LEU A 55 -20.17 -4.81 1.17
C LEU A 55 -21.07 -6.04 1.18
N VAL A 56 -20.50 -7.25 1.11
CA VAL A 56 -21.26 -8.51 1.18
C VAL A 56 -22.02 -8.59 2.51
N THR A 57 -21.38 -8.23 3.62
CA THR A 57 -22.01 -8.23 4.95
C THR A 57 -23.21 -7.28 5.00
N LEU A 58 -23.11 -6.09 4.39
CA LEU A 58 -24.21 -5.14 4.27
C LEU A 58 -25.38 -5.68 3.45
N VAL A 59 -25.09 -6.29 2.29
CA VAL A 59 -26.13 -6.86 1.41
C VAL A 59 -26.87 -8.02 2.09
N VAL A 60 -26.14 -8.91 2.77
CA VAL A 60 -26.73 -10.01 3.55
C VAL A 60 -27.58 -9.46 4.71
N GLY A 61 -27.07 -8.44 5.41
CA GLY A 61 -27.79 -7.82 6.52
C GLY A 61 -29.09 -7.13 6.09
N PHE A 62 -29.05 -6.45 4.95
CA PHE A 62 -30.23 -5.86 4.34
C PHE A 62 -31.25 -6.94 3.93
N GLY A 63 -30.78 -8.03 3.31
CA GLY A 63 -31.64 -9.17 2.95
C GLY A 63 -32.30 -9.87 4.14
N MET A 64 -31.64 -9.89 5.31
CA MET A 64 -32.20 -10.43 6.55
C MET A 64 -33.13 -9.45 7.30
N GLY A 65 -33.21 -8.18 6.89
CA GLY A 65 -33.95 -7.15 7.62
C GLY A 65 -33.40 -6.87 9.03
N SER A 66 -32.13 -7.21 9.28
CA SER A 66 -31.52 -7.16 10.61
C SER A 66 -30.49 -6.05 10.70
N ALA A 67 -30.63 -5.18 11.71
CA ALA A 67 -29.72 -4.05 11.93
C ALA A 67 -28.32 -4.47 12.41
N ALA A 68 -28.20 -5.65 13.05
CA ALA A 68 -26.94 -6.15 13.59
C ALA A 68 -25.84 -6.39 12.51
N PRO A 69 -26.10 -7.15 11.43
CA PRO A 69 -25.12 -7.32 10.35
C PRO A 69 -24.80 -6.02 9.61
N ILE A 70 -25.76 -5.09 9.51
CA ILE A 70 -25.55 -3.76 8.93
C ILE A 70 -24.53 -2.97 9.78
N ALA A 71 -24.70 -2.95 11.11
CA ALA A 71 -23.77 -2.29 12.02
C ALA A 71 -22.36 -2.91 11.95
N VAL A 72 -22.26 -4.24 11.91
CA VAL A 72 -20.97 -4.94 11.77
C VAL A 72 -20.29 -4.61 10.44
N GLY A 73 -21.04 -4.63 9.33
CA GLY A 73 -20.53 -4.25 8.00
C GLY A 73 -20.04 -2.80 7.95
N ALA A 74 -20.76 -1.87 8.58
CA ALA A 74 -20.37 -0.46 8.67
C ALA A 74 -19.08 -0.27 9.50
N VAL A 75 -18.92 -0.99 10.61
CA VAL A 75 -17.70 -0.94 11.43
C VAL A 75 -16.52 -1.52 10.65
N LEU A 76 -16.68 -2.66 9.98
CA LEU A 76 -15.59 -3.27 9.19
C LEU A 76 -15.14 -2.36 8.03
N THR A 77 -16.07 -1.74 7.32
CA THR A 77 -15.75 -0.85 6.19
C THR A 77 -15.13 0.47 6.61
N THR A 78 -15.37 0.95 7.83
CA THR A 78 -14.86 2.25 8.28
C THR A 78 -13.65 2.13 9.21
N ALA A 79 -13.73 1.28 10.24
CA ALA A 79 -12.71 1.20 11.28
C ALA A 79 -11.39 0.59 10.77
N ILE A 80 -11.46 -0.42 9.90
CA ILE A 80 -10.25 -1.06 9.35
C ILE A 80 -9.42 -0.08 8.50
N PRO A 81 -9.97 0.60 7.48
CA PRO A 81 -9.18 1.56 6.71
C PRO A 81 -8.74 2.75 7.56
N LEU A 82 -9.56 3.23 8.52
CA LEU A 82 -9.13 4.29 9.43
C LEU A 82 -7.93 3.85 10.29
N ALA A 83 -7.97 2.64 10.84
CA ALA A 83 -6.91 2.09 11.67
C ALA A 83 -5.62 1.89 10.86
N ILE A 84 -5.73 1.41 9.62
CA ILE A 84 -4.59 1.28 8.70
C ILE A 84 -3.95 2.66 8.44
N VAL A 85 -4.75 3.66 8.07
CA VAL A 85 -4.26 5.02 7.83
C VAL A 85 -3.63 5.60 9.09
N TRP A 86 -4.25 5.40 10.25
CA TRP A 86 -3.72 5.86 11.53
C TRP A 86 -2.39 5.19 11.87
N PHE A 87 -2.28 3.87 11.68
CA PHE A 87 -1.06 3.11 11.91
C PHE A 87 0.08 3.60 11.00
N TYR A 88 -0.16 3.77 9.70
CA TYR A 88 0.84 4.32 8.78
C TYR A 88 1.25 5.75 9.17
N ARG A 89 0.30 6.58 9.60
CA ARG A 89 0.56 7.97 10.01
C ARG A 89 1.36 8.06 11.32
N CYS A 90 1.11 7.18 12.29
CA CYS A 90 1.86 7.09 13.54
C CYS A 90 3.24 6.42 13.36
N ARG A 91 3.38 5.46 12.43
CA ARG A 91 4.66 4.81 12.11
C ARG A 91 5.67 5.77 11.45
N TRP A 92 5.18 6.81 10.77
CA TRP A 92 5.97 7.79 10.03
C TRP A 92 6.28 9.09 10.81
N ARG A 93 5.72 9.26 11.99
CA ARG A 93 5.98 10.42 12.86
C ARG A 93 7.04 10.09 13.89
#